data_AF-A0A2G6EU74-F1
#
_entry.id   AF-A0A2G6EU74-F1
#
_cell.length_a   1.000
_cell.length_b   1.000
_cell.length_c   1.000
_cell.angle_alpha   90.00
_cell.angle_beta   90.00
_cell.angle_gamma   90.00
#
_symmetry.space_group_name_H-M   'P 1'
#
loop_
_entity.id
_entity.type
_entity.pdbx_description
1 polymer ?
#
loop_
_entity_poly.entity_id
_entity_poly.type
_entity_poly.pdbx_seq_one_letter_code
_entity_poly.pdbx_strand_id
1 'polypeptide(L)'
;MDYLVTLMGDGRKWAKIVGILFIIMFLLQLLSLFFSTDMSEVFITIISSLLYLVPGVMLLKYNKAVEKAENGQDMAADIEDACLAQAKYFQFVGIAAAVGIVIMIIAIVAMVALGVNLR
;
A
#
# COMPACT_ATOMS: atom_id res chain seq x y z
N MET A 1 -9.11 11.78 25.40
CA MET A 1 -9.36 10.42 24.85
C MET A 1 -10.42 10.46 23.76
N ASP A 2 -11.57 11.08 23.99
CA ASP A 2 -12.68 11.16 23.02
C ASP A 2 -12.32 11.73 21.64
N TYR A 3 -11.45 12.75 21.60
CA TYR A 3 -10.95 13.30 20.34
C TYR A 3 -10.13 12.28 19.51
N LEU A 4 -9.30 11.46 20.16
CA LEU A 4 -8.51 10.44 19.48
C LEU A 4 -9.39 9.32 18.93
N VAL A 5 -10.42 8.90 19.67
CA VAL A 5 -11.40 7.92 19.21
C VAL A 5 -12.15 8.42 17.99
N THR A 6 -12.57 9.69 18.01
CA THR A 6 -13.31 10.28 16.89
C THR A 6 -12.43 10.38 15.63
N LEU A 7 -11.18 10.84 15.80
CA LEU A 7 -10.21 10.92 14.70
C LEU A 7 -9.87 9.52 14.14
N MET A 8 -9.68 8.53 15.01
CA MET A 8 -9.43 7.14 14.61
C MET A 8 -10.64 6.51 13.92
N GLY A 9 -11.87 6.83 14.36
CA GLY A 9 -13.10 6.35 13.75
C GLY A 9 -13.29 6.81 12.31
N ASP A 10 -12.97 8.07 12.00
CA ASP A 10 -12.97 8.54 10.61
C ASP A 10 -11.82 7.94 9.81
N GLY A 11 -10.62 7.84 10.40
CA GLY A 11 -9.49 7.12 9.81
C GLY A 11 -9.81 5.65 9.49
N ARG A 12 -10.59 4.97 10.34
CA ARG A 12 -11.04 3.58 10.18
C ARG A 12 -11.92 3.43 8.93
N LYS A 13 -12.87 4.33 8.70
CA LYS A 13 -13.74 4.32 7.51
C LYS A 13 -12.91 4.43 6.24
N TRP A 14 -12.01 5.41 6.18
CA TRP A 14 -11.14 5.62 5.02
C TRP A 14 -10.19 4.44 4.80
N ALA A 15 -9.58 3.90 5.85
CA ALA A 15 -8.73 2.72 5.74
C ALA A 15 -9.47 1.50 5.18
N LYS A 16 -10.74 1.30 5.54
CA LYS A 16 -11.58 0.24 4.95
C LYS A 16 -11.80 0.46 3.46
N ILE A 17 -12.22 1.66 3.08
CA ILE A 17 -12.53 2.00 1.68
C ILE A 17 -11.28 1.84 0.83
N VAL A 18 -10.18 2.50 1.22
CA VAL A 18 -8.91 2.45 0.49
C VAL A 18 -8.32 1.04 0.49
N GLY A 19 -8.40 0.32 1.62
CA GLY A 19 -7.97 -1.07 1.71
C GLY A 19 -8.71 -1.99 0.73
N ILE A 20 -10.04 -1.89 0.66
CA ILE A 20 -10.86 -2.65 -0.30
C ILE A 20 -10.51 -2.26 -1.73
N LEU A 21 -10.37 -0.97 -2.03
CA LEU A 21 -9.98 -0.50 -3.36
C LEU A 21 -8.63 -1.11 -3.80
N PHE A 22 -7.64 -1.17 -2.90
CA PHE A 22 -6.37 -1.82 -3.20
C PHE A 22 -6.51 -3.32 -3.47
N ILE A 23 -7.36 -4.04 -2.74
CA ILE A 23 -7.64 -5.45 -3.03
C ILE A 23 -8.33 -5.61 -4.39
N ILE A 24 -9.26 -4.73 -4.75
CA ILE A 24 -9.90 -4.75 -6.08
C ILE A 24 -8.86 -4.49 -7.17
N MET A 25 -8.00 -3.49 -7.02
CA MET A 25 -6.91 -3.20 -7.97
C MET A 25 -5.97 -4.39 -8.13
N PHE A 26 -5.61 -5.04 -7.03
CA PHE A 26 -4.83 -6.28 -7.05
C PHE A 26 -5.52 -7.38 -7.86
N LEU A 27 -6.82 -7.63 -7.62
CA LEU A 27 -7.57 -8.65 -8.35
C LEU A 27 -7.71 -8.33 -9.84
N LEU A 28 -7.94 -7.07 -10.21
CA LEU A 28 -7.97 -6.63 -11.61
C LEU A 28 -6.61 -6.83 -12.28
N GLN A 29 -5.52 -6.62 -11.54
CA GLN A 29 -4.19 -6.84 -12.07
C GLN A 29 -3.83 -8.33 -12.18
N LEU A 30 -4.34 -9.19 -11.30
CA LEU A 30 -4.25 -10.63 -11.50
C LEU A 30 -5.06 -11.07 -12.72
N LEU A 31 -6.20 -10.43 -12.99
CA LEU A 31 -7.01 -10.73 -14.17
C LEU A 31 -6.25 -10.41 -15.47
N SER A 32 -5.44 -9.34 -15.50
CA SER A 32 -4.64 -9.01 -16.69
C SER A 32 -3.60 -10.08 -17.05
N LEU A 33 -3.14 -10.88 -16.07
CA LEU A 33 -2.21 -11.98 -16.33
C LEU A 33 -2.75 -13.03 -17.29
N PHE A 34 -4.07 -13.22 -17.37
CA PHE A 34 -4.69 -14.17 -18.30
C PHE A 34 -4.66 -13.70 -19.75
N PHE A 35 -4.42 -12.40 -19.98
CA PHE A 35 -4.39 -11.79 -21.30
C PHE A 35 -2.97 -11.43 -21.75
N SER A 36 -1.98 -11.49 -20.84
CA SER A 36 -0.57 -11.22 -21.15
C SER A 36 0.02 -12.35 -22.00
N THR A 37 0.64 -11.98 -23.12
CA THR A 37 1.36 -12.90 -24.00
C THR A 37 2.88 -12.83 -23.81
N ASP A 38 3.38 -11.77 -23.19
CA ASP A 38 4.81 -11.57 -22.91
C ASP A 38 5.15 -11.92 -21.44
N MET A 39 6.19 -12.74 -21.26
CA MET A 39 6.74 -13.09 -19.96
C MET A 39 7.28 -11.88 -19.19
N SER A 40 7.74 -10.84 -19.89
CA SER A 40 8.20 -9.60 -19.28
C SER A 40 7.04 -8.84 -18.62
N GLU A 41 5.89 -8.78 -19.29
CA GLU A 41 4.66 -8.18 -18.77
C GLU A 41 4.12 -8.97 -17.56
N VAL A 42 4.15 -10.30 -17.64
CA VAL A 42 3.75 -11.17 -16.51
C VAL A 42 4.58 -10.86 -15.27
N PHE A 43 5.90 -10.76 -15.41
CA PHE A 43 6.80 -10.49 -14.29
C PHE A 43 6.54 -9.12 -13.65
N ILE A 44 6.41 -8.07 -14.48
CA ILE A 44 6.10 -6.71 -14.03
C ILE A 44 4.74 -6.67 -13.33
N THR A 45 3.75 -7.36 -13.89
CA THR A 45 2.38 -7.43 -13.34
C THR A 45 2.38 -8.11 -11.97
N ILE A 46 3.12 -9.19 -11.78
CA ILE A 46 3.26 -9.85 -10.47
C ILE A 46 3.87 -8.90 -9.45
N ILE A 47 4.99 -8.23 -9.77
CA ILE A 47 5.66 -7.32 -8.83
C ILE A 47 4.74 -6.15 -8.45
N SER A 48 4.11 -5.52 -9.44
CA SER A 48 3.22 -4.38 -9.19
C SER A 48 1.93 -4.79 -8.47
N SER A 49 1.44 -6.03 -8.65
CA SER A 49 0.29 -6.54 -7.90
C SER A 49 0.57 -6.58 -6.39
N LEU A 50 1.80 -6.88 -5.98
CA LEU A 50 2.21 -6.84 -4.57
C LEU A 50 2.16 -5.43 -3.98
N LEU A 51 2.39 -4.40 -4.80
CA LEU A 51 2.27 -3.00 -4.39
C LEU A 51 0.83 -2.59 -4.09
N TYR A 52 -0.18 -3.35 -4.55
CA TYR A 52 -1.57 -3.15 -4.17
C TYR A 52 -1.98 -4.07 -3.01
N LEU A 53 -1.58 -5.35 -3.05
CA LEU A 53 -1.97 -6.33 -2.04
C LEU A 53 -1.47 -5.96 -0.63
N VAL A 54 -0.18 -5.67 -0.49
CA VAL A 54 0.45 -5.41 0.81
C VAL A 54 -0.17 -4.22 1.53
N PRO A 55 -0.27 -3.01 0.94
CA PRO A 55 -0.90 -1.88 1.62
C PRO A 55 -2.39 -2.09 1.85
N GLY A 56 -3.10 -2.78 0.93
CA GLY A 56 -4.50 -3.15 1.12
C GLY A 56 -4.72 -3.98 2.38
N VAL A 57 -3.91 -5.03 2.57
CA VAL A 57 -3.96 -5.88 3.78
C VAL A 57 -3.58 -5.09 5.03
N MET A 58 -2.56 -4.23 4.97
CA MET A 58 -2.16 -3.41 6.13
C MET A 58 -3.27 -2.45 6.57
N LEU A 59 -3.97 -1.79 5.65
CA LEU A 59 -5.09 -0.92 5.95
C LEU A 59 -6.28 -1.67 6.57
N LEU A 60 -6.56 -2.88 6.09
CA LEU A 60 -7.59 -3.74 6.68
C LEU A 60 -7.20 -4.23 8.08
N LYS A 61 -5.91 -4.49 8.34
CA LYS A 61 -5.41 -4.80 9.69
C LYS A 61 -5.57 -3.60 10.63
N TYR A 62 -5.21 -2.39 10.18
CA TYR A 62 -5.46 -1.16 10.93
C TYR A 62 -6.96 -0.99 11.24
N ASN A 63 -7.83 -1.18 10.25
CA ASN A 63 -9.28 -1.09 10.45
C ASN A 63 -9.79 -2.02 11.56
N LYS A 64 -9.31 -3.27 11.58
CA LYS A 64 -9.65 -4.25 12.63
C LYS A 64 -9.08 -3.87 14.00
N ALA A 65 -7.88 -3.32 14.06
CA ALA A 65 -7.26 -2.87 15.31
C ALA A 65 -8.06 -1.70 15.91
N VAL A 66 -8.49 -0.72 15.10
CA VAL A 66 -9.34 0.38 15.57
C VAL A 66 -10.71 -0.14 16.03
N GLU A 67 -11.32 -1.08 15.29
CA GLU A 67 -12.58 -1.71 15.70
C GLU A 67 -12.46 -2.43 17.06
N LYS A 68 -11.33 -3.09 17.30
CA LYS A 68 -11.06 -3.72 18.59
C LYS A 68 -10.93 -2.67 19.69
N ALA A 69 -10.20 -1.59 19.45
CA ALA A 69 -10.05 -0.49 20.40
C ALA A 69 -11.36 0.22 20.76
N GLU A 70 -12.30 0.33 19.82
CA GLU A 70 -13.62 0.93 20.05
C GLU A 70 -14.54 0.04 20.92
N ASN A 71 -14.37 -1.28 20.86
CA ASN A 71 -15.26 -2.26 21.51
C ASN A 71 -14.59 -3.04 22.67
N GLY A 72 -13.29 -2.83 22.89
CA GLY A 72 -12.46 -3.59 23.82
C GLY A 72 -12.59 -3.12 25.27
N GLN A 73 -12.20 -4.00 26.20
CA GLN A 73 -12.11 -3.67 27.62
C GLN A 73 -10.81 -2.93 27.97
N ASP A 74 -9.74 -3.12 27.18
CA ASP A 74 -8.43 -2.48 27.37
C ASP A 74 -8.13 -1.51 26.22
N MET A 75 -8.78 -0.36 26.30
CA MET A 75 -8.73 0.70 25.28
C MET A 75 -7.31 1.21 25.04
N ALA A 76 -6.44 1.25 26.05
CA ALA A 76 -5.10 1.82 25.92
C ALA A 76 -4.19 0.92 25.07
N ALA A 77 -4.16 -0.39 25.37
CA ALA A 77 -3.36 -1.35 24.63
C ALA A 77 -3.85 -1.50 23.17
N ASP A 78 -5.17 -1.53 22.96
CA ASP A 78 -5.73 -1.69 21.62
C ASP A 78 -5.52 -0.44 20.73
N ILE A 79 -5.50 0.76 21.30
CA ILE A 79 -5.14 1.99 20.58
C ILE A 79 -3.66 1.96 20.15
N GLU A 80 -2.76 1.49 21.03
CA GLU A 80 -1.34 1.36 20.70
C GLU A 80 -1.13 0.41 19.51
N ASP A 81 -1.80 -0.75 19.50
CA ASP A 81 -1.78 -1.70 18.39
C ASP A 81 -2.27 -1.08 17.08
N ALA A 82 -3.33 -0.26 17.14
CA ALA A 82 -3.84 0.45 15.97
C ALA A 82 -2.82 1.48 15.45
N CYS A 83 -2.18 2.26 16.33
CA CYS A 83 -1.13 3.19 15.95
C CYS A 83 0.08 2.46 15.31
N LEU A 84 0.48 1.31 15.85
CA LEU A 84 1.55 0.49 15.27
C LEU A 84 1.17 -0.05 13.88
N ALA A 85 -0.06 -0.48 13.68
CA ALA A 85 -0.56 -0.91 12.38
C ALA A 85 -0.54 0.24 11.35
N GLN A 86 -0.95 1.44 11.77
CA GLN A 86 -0.92 2.64 10.94
C GLN A 86 0.53 3.04 10.58
N ALA A 87 1.44 3.02 11.56
CA ALA A 87 2.84 3.33 11.35
C ALA A 87 3.50 2.37 10.33
N LYS A 88 3.22 1.06 10.43
CA LYS A 88 3.70 0.06 9.47
C LYS A 88 3.21 0.31 8.05
N TYR A 89 1.95 0.72 7.89
CA TYR A 89 1.42 1.12 6.58
C TYR A 89 2.20 2.30 5.99
N PHE A 90 2.38 3.38 6.77
CA PHE A 90 3.12 4.55 6.29
C PHE A 90 4.60 4.25 6.01
N GLN A 91 5.22 3.40 6.83
CA GLN A 91 6.59 2.96 6.59
C GLN A 91 6.70 2.20 5.26
N PHE A 92 5.76 1.29 4.98
CA PHE A 92 5.73 0.58 3.69
C PHE A 92 5.54 1.55 2.52
N VAL A 93 4.55 2.44 2.59
CA VAL A 93 4.28 3.44 1.53
C VAL A 93 5.48 4.36 1.32
N GLY A 94 6.11 4.82 2.40
CA GLY A 94 7.30 5.68 2.35
C GLY A 94 8.49 4.98 1.68
N ILE A 95 8.75 3.72 2.04
CA ILE A 95 9.81 2.91 1.41
C ILE A 95 9.50 2.68 -0.07
N ALA A 96 8.27 2.27 -0.39
CA ALA A 96 7.85 2.01 -1.77
C ALA A 96 7.99 3.27 -2.66
N ALA A 97 7.59 4.43 -2.14
CA ALA A 97 7.75 5.71 -2.83
C ALA A 97 9.22 6.08 -3.05
N ALA A 98 10.07 5.92 -2.02
CA ALA A 98 11.50 6.19 -2.14
C ALA A 98 12.18 5.30 -3.19
N VAL A 99 11.87 4.00 -3.19
CA VAL A 99 12.37 3.05 -4.20
C VAL A 99 11.90 3.45 -5.60
N GLY A 100 10.62 3.83 -5.76
CA GLY A 100 10.08 4.30 -7.03
C GLY A 100 10.79 5.53 -7.58
N ILE A 101 11.10 6.51 -6.72
CA ILE A 101 11.86 7.71 -7.10
C ILE A 101 13.27 7.34 -7.57
N VAL A 102 13.97 6.45 -6.86
CA VAL A 102 15.32 6.01 -7.24
C VAL A 102 15.32 5.31 -8.61
N ILE A 103 14.38 4.40 -8.84
CA ILE A 103 14.25 3.70 -10.13
C ILE A 103 14.01 4.71 -11.26
N MET A 104 13.14 5.70 -11.03
CA MET A 104 12.84 6.74 -12.03
C MET A 104 14.09 7.57 -12.39
N ILE A 105 14.88 7.97 -11.40
CA ILE A 105 16.13 8.72 -11.63
C ILE A 105 17.11 7.88 -12.46
N ILE A 106 17.29 6.60 -12.11
CA ILE A 106 18.18 5.69 -12.85
C ILE A 106 17.72 5.55 -14.31
N ALA A 107 16.41 5.37 -14.54
CA ALA A 107 15.85 5.26 -15.89
C ALA A 107 16.09 6.52 -16.73
N ILE A 108 15.93 7.71 -16.15
CA ILE A 108 16.20 8.99 -16.82
C ILE A 108 17.69 9.08 -17.21
N VAL A 109 18.60 8.77 -16.28
CA VAL A 109 20.05 8.81 -16.54
C VAL A 109 20.43 7.83 -17.65
N ALA A 110 19.88 6.62 -17.63
CA ALA A 110 20.13 5.62 -18.68
C ALA A 110 19.63 6.08 -20.05
N MET A 111 18.42 6.65 -20.13
CA MET A 111 17.88 7.17 -21.40
C MET A 111 18.73 8.30 -21.97
N VAL A 112 19.19 9.24 -21.13
CA VAL A 112 20.08 10.33 -21.58
C VAL A 112 21.41 9.77 -22.08
N ALA A 113 22.04 8.86 -21.33
CA ALA A 113 23.31 8.25 -21.71
C ALA A 113 23.23 7.46 -23.03
N LEU A 114 22.16 6.68 -23.24
CA LEU A 114 21.93 5.93 -24.47
C LEU A 114 21.55 6.86 -25.64
N GLY A 115 20.75 7.89 -25.39
CA GLY A 115 20.35 8.87 -26.41
C GLY A 115 21.52 9.72 -26.92
N VAL A 116 22.54 9.94 -26.08
CA VAL A 116 23.79 10.60 -26.49
C VAL A 116 24.66 9.69 -27.38
N ASN A 117 24.64 8.37 -27.17
CA ASN A 117 25.43 7.41 -27.96
C ASN A 117 24.82 7.07 -29.34
N LEU A 118 23.57 7.46 -29.60
CA LEU A 118 22.88 7.22 -30.88
C LEU A 118 22.90 8.44 -31.83
N ARG A 119 23.61 9.52 -31.46
CA ARG A 119 23.86 10.70 -32.31
C ARG A 119 25.32 10.72 -32.75
#